data_AF-A0A954EI97-F1
#
_entry.id   AF-A0A954EI97-F1
#
_cell.length_a   1.000
_cell.length_b   1.000
_cell.length_c   1.000
_cell.angle_alpha   90.00
_cell.angle_beta   90.00
_cell.angle_gamma   90.00
#
_symmetry.space_group_name_H-M   'P 1'
#
loop_
_entity.id
_entity.type
_entity.pdbx_description
1 polymer ?
#
loop_
_entity_poly.entity_id
_entity_poly.type
_entity_poly.pdbx_seq_one_letter_code
_entity_poly.pdbx_strand_id
1 'polypeptide(L)'
;MVLSKKRGNELIPQYSLTGDLLSYLRCGLQYRYHNGSSLPPSRPVQLWFGEFIHGVMEAAYRIWSTTNPAFPWPSNPTPYRQAPPKGRSAHDIGVIGDVVEGTLMAQGKSARSRDTRDNAYVRAQKAVNELGPHLFPLIASAEERVIGTRTIPNSSANASRSQLYELHGIIDVVTDVQLSGATTKNVIKQAIQDSCPGLSGSYEVIVDYKGSRRPATSEPYWQQGEWQVQTYGWLRTRQADSLPVAAGVLLYVNELSPVSSDLVSLRREVSNNKTDVIPANGTPDSYALNAWRTGNAIPNFSLAFRLARAIRVIPIDPTSQATATNNFDKVVASIEQCVAQEAVAGAINPNWAPCGDEETCAACDFRHFCPSPYPHKKGHVVGAPSAP
;
A
#
# COMPACT_ATOMS: atom_id res chain seq x y z
N MET A 1 49.72 25.91 -2.00
CA MET A 1 48.86 25.14 -1.07
C MET A 1 47.42 25.53 -1.37
N VAL A 2 46.67 24.70 -2.08
CA VAL A 2 45.26 25.01 -2.41
C VAL A 2 44.43 24.63 -1.18
N LEU A 3 43.92 25.63 -0.47
CA LEU A 3 43.03 25.42 0.67
C LEU A 3 41.71 24.81 0.15
N SER A 4 41.46 23.55 0.48
CA SER A 4 40.18 22.90 0.20
C SER A 4 39.09 23.62 0.98
N LYS A 5 38.16 24.26 0.27
CA LYS A 5 36.94 24.83 0.85
C LYS A 5 36.25 23.73 1.66
N LYS A 6 36.04 23.96 2.96
CA LYS A 6 35.27 23.06 3.84
C LYS A 6 33.93 22.83 3.14
N ARG A 7 33.65 21.59 2.71
CA ARG A 7 32.35 21.24 2.14
C ARG A 7 31.30 21.66 3.17
N GLY A 8 30.31 22.45 2.77
CA GLY A 8 29.13 22.66 3.61
C GLY A 8 28.54 21.30 3.97
N ASN A 9 27.83 21.19 5.09
CA ASN A 9 27.20 19.93 5.50
C ASN A 9 26.47 19.32 4.29
N GLU A 10 26.96 18.16 3.83
CA GLU A 10 26.34 17.43 2.74
C GLU A 10 24.98 16.96 3.25
N LEU A 11 23.91 17.55 2.71
CA LEU A 11 22.55 17.22 3.12
C LEU A 11 22.14 15.96 2.36
N ILE A 12 22.22 14.81 3.02
CA ILE A 12 21.73 13.55 2.45
C ILE A 12 20.20 13.62 2.44
N PRO A 13 19.54 13.69 1.27
CA PRO A 13 18.10 13.68 1.20
C PRO A 13 17.54 12.34 1.69
N GLN A 14 16.44 12.40 2.43
CA GLN A 14 15.74 11.25 2.96
C GLN A 14 14.44 11.05 2.19
N TYR A 15 14.18 9.82 1.80
CA TYR A 15 12.99 9.44 1.04
C TYR A 15 12.27 8.26 1.71
N SER A 16 10.99 8.43 1.94
CA SER A 16 10.05 7.37 2.25
C SER A 16 9.69 6.61 0.99
N LEU A 17 9.76 5.28 1.03
CA LEU A 17 9.41 4.42 -0.09
C LEU A 17 7.97 4.67 -0.55
N THR A 18 7.02 4.72 0.39
CA THR A 18 5.59 4.94 0.12
C THR A 18 5.26 6.42 0.06
N GLY A 19 5.75 7.21 1.01
CA GLY A 19 5.42 8.62 1.15
C GLY A 19 5.98 9.50 0.04
N ASP A 20 7.18 9.19 -0.47
CA ASP A 20 7.83 10.00 -1.50
C ASP A 20 7.88 9.30 -2.86
N LEU A 21 8.50 8.12 -2.95
CA LEU A 21 8.82 7.53 -4.25
C LEU A 21 7.58 7.02 -4.98
N LEU A 22 6.71 6.27 -4.29
CA LEU A 22 5.44 5.84 -4.86
C LEU A 22 4.50 7.03 -5.09
N SER A 23 4.44 8.00 -4.19
CA SER A 23 3.64 9.22 -4.37
C SER A 23 4.08 10.03 -5.61
N TYR A 24 5.38 10.18 -5.85
CA TYR A 24 5.89 10.83 -7.06
C TYR A 24 5.50 10.08 -8.33
N LEU A 25 5.60 8.74 -8.32
CA LEU A 25 5.19 7.90 -9.44
C LEU A 25 3.67 7.96 -9.70
N ARG A 26 2.85 8.27 -8.70
CA ARG A 26 1.40 8.53 -8.88
C ARG A 26 1.18 9.86 -9.58
N CYS A 27 1.76 10.94 -9.04
CA CYS A 27 1.68 12.26 -9.63
C CYS A 27 2.77 13.16 -9.07
N GLY A 28 3.79 13.48 -9.88
CA GLY A 28 4.93 14.30 -9.46
C GLY A 28 4.52 15.70 -8.99
N LEU A 29 3.56 16.33 -9.66
CA LEU A 29 3.03 17.64 -9.27
C LEU A 29 2.29 17.61 -7.92
N GLN A 30 1.44 16.62 -7.71
CA GLN A 30 0.73 16.46 -6.44
C GLN A 30 1.72 16.17 -5.30
N TYR A 31 2.68 15.28 -5.53
CA TYR A 31 3.75 14.98 -4.60
C TYR A 31 4.50 16.25 -4.18
N ARG A 32 4.93 17.08 -5.15
CA ARG A 32 5.65 18.32 -4.85
C ARG A 32 4.82 19.30 -4.02
N TYR A 33 3.53 19.45 -4.32
CA TYR A 33 2.68 20.33 -3.53
C TYR A 33 2.54 19.84 -2.09
N HIS A 34 2.35 18.53 -1.85
CA HIS A 34 2.23 18.02 -0.48
C HIS A 34 3.56 17.98 0.29
N ASN A 35 4.69 17.68 -0.36
CA ASN A 35 5.98 17.55 0.34
C ASN A 35 6.64 18.92 0.62
N GLY A 36 6.43 19.92 -0.24
CA GLY A 36 7.09 21.23 -0.09
C GLY A 36 6.16 22.40 0.22
N SER A 37 4.86 22.17 0.43
CA SER A 37 4.02 23.10 1.17
C SER A 37 3.68 22.42 2.48
N SER A 38 3.90 23.08 3.62
CA SER A 38 3.58 22.55 4.96
C SER A 38 2.07 22.37 5.19
N LEU A 39 1.30 22.19 4.11
CA LEU A 39 -0.14 22.10 4.08
C LEU A 39 -0.53 20.62 4.19
N PRO A 40 -1.21 20.22 5.28
CA PRO A 40 -1.74 18.87 5.37
C PRO A 40 -2.74 18.64 4.22
N PRO A 41 -2.82 17.43 3.65
CA PRO A 41 -3.81 17.11 2.63
C PRO A 41 -5.22 17.40 3.14
N SER A 42 -6.02 18.15 2.38
CA SER A 42 -7.40 18.46 2.72
C SER A 42 -8.36 17.30 2.43
N ARG A 43 -7.90 16.26 1.71
CA ARG A 43 -8.64 15.02 1.40
C ARG A 43 -7.93 13.75 1.88
N PRO A 44 -7.84 13.52 3.21
CA PRO A 44 -7.16 12.36 3.79
C PRO A 44 -7.93 11.04 3.65
N VAL A 45 -8.88 10.90 2.72
CA VAL A 45 -9.88 9.82 2.71
C VAL A 45 -9.27 8.47 2.31
N GLN A 46 -8.43 8.44 1.28
CA GLN A 46 -7.74 7.22 0.86
C GLN A 46 -6.64 6.83 1.86
N LEU A 47 -6.01 7.82 2.49
CA LEU A 47 -5.10 7.62 3.62
C LEU A 47 -5.83 7.00 4.81
N TRP A 48 -7.01 7.53 5.15
CA TRP A 48 -7.81 7.06 6.28
C TRP A 48 -8.19 5.59 6.15
N PHE A 49 -8.66 5.14 4.98
CA PHE A 49 -9.06 3.74 4.82
C PHE A 49 -7.86 2.79 4.99
N GLY A 50 -6.73 3.10 4.34
CA GLY A 50 -5.52 2.29 4.46
C GLY A 50 -5.03 2.23 5.90
N GLU A 51 -4.86 3.38 6.54
CA GLU A 51 -4.39 3.48 7.93
C GLU A 51 -5.38 2.86 8.93
N PHE A 52 -6.69 2.92 8.67
CA PHE A 52 -7.68 2.24 9.49
C PHE A 52 -7.51 0.72 9.44
N ILE A 53 -7.33 0.16 8.24
CA ILE A 53 -7.14 -1.29 8.07
C ILE A 53 -5.83 -1.73 8.72
N HIS A 54 -4.74 -0.98 8.52
CA HIS A 54 -3.46 -1.23 9.19
C HIS A 54 -3.60 -1.21 10.71
N GLY A 55 -4.16 -0.13 11.27
CA GLY A 55 -4.34 0.01 12.71
C GLY A 55 -5.23 -1.07 13.32
N VAL A 56 -6.30 -1.49 12.62
CA VAL A 56 -7.16 -2.59 13.11
C VAL A 56 -6.42 -3.93 13.07
N MET A 57 -5.70 -4.23 11.99
CA MET A 57 -4.94 -5.48 11.88
C MET A 57 -3.82 -5.57 12.91
N GLU A 58 -3.10 -4.46 13.15
CA GLU A 58 -2.06 -4.35 14.16
C GLU A 58 -2.64 -4.55 15.57
N ALA A 59 -3.69 -3.81 15.93
CA ALA A 59 -4.33 -3.92 17.23
C ALA A 59 -4.94 -5.31 17.46
N ALA A 60 -5.54 -5.91 16.43
CA ALA A 60 -6.04 -7.28 16.49
C ALA A 60 -4.92 -8.29 16.71
N TYR A 61 -3.79 -8.17 16.00
CA TYR A 61 -2.63 -9.02 16.24
C TYR A 61 -2.11 -8.89 17.69
N ARG A 62 -1.97 -7.67 18.20
CA ARG A 62 -1.52 -7.43 19.60
C ARG A 62 -2.44 -8.08 20.64
N ILE A 63 -3.76 -8.03 20.44
CA ILE A 63 -4.73 -8.69 21.31
C ILE A 63 -4.59 -10.21 21.19
N TRP A 64 -4.49 -10.73 19.96
CA TRP A 64 -4.34 -12.15 19.69
C TRP A 64 -3.04 -12.72 20.27
N SER A 65 -1.91 -12.03 20.12
CA SER A 65 -0.61 -12.48 20.64
C SER A 65 -0.58 -12.52 22.17
N THR A 66 -1.39 -11.69 22.83
CA THR A 66 -1.46 -11.60 24.29
C THR A 66 -2.48 -12.58 24.89
N THR A 67 -3.63 -12.76 24.26
CA THR A 67 -4.78 -13.47 24.85
C THR A 67 -5.27 -14.66 24.03
N ASN A 68 -4.79 -14.81 22.80
CA ASN A 68 -5.15 -15.84 21.84
C ASN A 68 -6.66 -16.19 21.79
N PRO A 69 -7.56 -15.20 21.62
CA PRO A 69 -8.99 -15.49 21.54
C PRO A 69 -9.30 -16.25 20.24
N ALA A 70 -10.14 -17.28 20.34
CA ALA A 70 -10.54 -18.08 19.20
C ALA A 70 -11.30 -17.24 18.16
N PHE A 71 -11.01 -17.50 16.89
CA PHE A 71 -11.78 -16.95 15.76
C PHE A 71 -13.10 -17.73 15.56
N PRO A 72 -14.15 -17.11 14.98
CA PRO A 72 -14.22 -15.72 14.57
C PRO A 72 -14.49 -14.76 15.75
N TRP A 73 -13.91 -13.57 15.68
CA TRP A 73 -14.15 -12.48 16.61
C TRP A 73 -15.45 -11.74 16.25
N PRO A 74 -16.19 -11.25 17.26
CA PRO A 74 -17.39 -10.44 17.03
C PRO A 74 -17.03 -9.12 16.36
N SER A 75 -17.96 -8.56 15.61
CA SER A 75 -17.82 -7.27 14.92
C SER A 75 -19.10 -6.48 15.10
N ASN A 76 -19.11 -5.62 16.13
CA ASN A 76 -20.22 -4.74 16.46
C ASN A 76 -19.75 -3.28 16.37
N PRO A 77 -19.57 -2.75 15.15
CA PRO A 77 -19.11 -1.37 14.95
C PRO A 77 -20.09 -0.39 15.56
N THR A 78 -19.56 0.70 16.13
CA THR A 78 -20.41 1.81 16.58
C THR A 78 -21.15 2.38 15.37
N PRO A 79 -22.49 2.44 15.38
CA PRO A 79 -23.22 3.05 14.27
C PRO A 79 -22.82 4.52 14.11
N TYR A 80 -22.79 5.00 12.87
CA TYR A 80 -22.28 6.33 12.56
C TYR A 80 -22.98 7.42 13.38
N ARG A 81 -22.20 8.19 14.16
CA ARG A 81 -22.65 9.25 15.08
C ARG A 81 -23.65 8.80 16.14
N GLN A 82 -23.56 7.55 16.59
CA GLN A 82 -24.37 7.02 17.68
C GLN A 82 -23.50 6.54 18.84
N ALA A 83 -24.15 6.20 19.96
CA ALA A 83 -23.46 5.62 21.10
C ALA A 83 -22.98 4.18 20.76
N PRO A 84 -21.81 3.77 21.27
CA PRO A 84 -21.34 2.41 21.07
C PRO A 84 -22.27 1.35 21.69
N PRO A 85 -22.43 0.17 21.07
CA PRO A 85 -23.17 -0.94 21.66
C PRO A 85 -22.57 -1.35 23.03
N LYS A 86 -23.45 -1.66 24.00
CA LYS A 86 -23.05 -2.12 25.34
C LYS A 86 -22.61 -3.59 25.30
N GLY A 87 -21.73 -3.97 26.22
CA GLY A 87 -21.34 -5.38 26.44
C GLY A 87 -20.39 -5.97 25.39
N ARG A 88 -19.74 -5.13 24.58
CA ARG A 88 -18.73 -5.58 23.60
C ARG A 88 -17.47 -6.08 24.30
N SER A 89 -16.92 -7.19 23.80
CA SER A 89 -15.65 -7.73 24.30
C SER A 89 -14.46 -6.87 23.86
N ALA A 90 -13.30 -7.02 24.52
CA ALA A 90 -12.09 -6.29 24.15
C ALA A 90 -11.56 -6.67 22.75
N HIS A 91 -11.81 -7.90 22.29
CA HIS A 91 -11.45 -8.37 20.95
C HIS A 91 -12.58 -8.18 19.93
N ASP A 92 -13.62 -7.41 20.26
CA ASP A 92 -14.63 -7.02 19.28
C ASP A 92 -14.01 -6.05 18.28
N ILE A 93 -14.12 -6.37 16.99
CA ILE A 93 -13.53 -5.58 15.90
C ILE A 93 -14.13 -4.18 15.85
N GLY A 94 -15.38 -4.01 16.31
CA GLY A 94 -16.01 -2.71 16.51
C GLY A 94 -15.31 -1.86 17.57
N VAL A 95 -14.89 -2.47 18.69
CA VAL A 95 -14.14 -1.79 19.77
C VAL A 95 -12.76 -1.37 19.29
N ILE A 96 -12.06 -2.28 18.61
CA ILE A 96 -10.74 -1.99 18.03
C ILE A 96 -10.85 -0.85 17.03
N GLY A 97 -11.82 -0.92 16.11
CA GLY A 97 -12.05 0.12 15.11
C GLY A 97 -12.37 1.48 15.73
N ASP A 98 -13.16 1.54 16.82
CA ASP A 98 -13.46 2.82 17.50
C ASP A 98 -12.18 3.49 18.04
N VAL A 99 -11.23 2.71 18.59
CA VAL A 99 -9.94 3.24 19.09
C VAL A 99 -9.08 3.76 17.93
N VAL A 100 -9.00 3.00 16.84
CA VAL A 100 -8.26 3.39 15.63
C VAL A 100 -8.87 4.65 15.02
N GLU A 101 -10.19 4.73 14.88
CA GLU A 101 -10.89 5.93 14.40
C GLU A 101 -10.63 7.14 15.28
N GLY A 102 -10.67 6.99 16.61
CA GLY A 102 -10.35 8.08 17.54
C GLY A 102 -8.93 8.60 17.34
N THR A 103 -7.97 7.70 17.10
CA THR A 103 -6.57 8.04 16.83
C THR A 103 -6.42 8.78 15.50
N LEU A 104 -7.07 8.29 14.43
CA LEU A 104 -7.05 8.94 13.12
C LEU A 104 -7.72 10.32 13.16
N MET A 105 -8.84 10.44 13.89
CA MET A 105 -9.54 11.71 14.06
C MET A 105 -8.68 12.73 14.80
N ALA A 106 -7.91 12.33 15.81
CA ALA A 106 -6.94 13.19 16.49
C ALA A 106 -5.82 13.69 15.54
N GLN A 107 -5.54 12.95 14.47
CA GLN A 107 -4.62 13.36 13.39
C GLN A 107 -5.30 14.16 12.27
N GLY A 108 -6.59 14.52 12.43
CA GLY A 108 -7.37 15.24 11.42
C GLY A 108 -7.85 14.37 10.25
N LYS A 109 -7.78 13.04 10.37
CA LYS A 109 -8.20 12.09 9.33
C LYS A 109 -9.56 11.49 9.70
N SER A 110 -10.50 11.52 8.77
CA SER A 110 -11.83 10.91 8.96
C SER A 110 -12.36 10.30 7.68
N ALA A 111 -13.28 9.33 7.83
CA ALA A 111 -13.98 8.74 6.70
C ALA A 111 -14.82 9.79 5.96
N ARG A 112 -14.77 9.77 4.62
CA ARG A 112 -15.49 10.73 3.77
C ARG A 112 -17.00 10.62 3.86
N SER A 113 -17.48 9.39 3.99
CA SER A 113 -18.89 9.08 4.00
C SER A 113 -19.14 7.91 4.93
N ARG A 114 -20.38 7.81 5.39
CA ARG A 114 -20.88 6.65 6.13
C ARG A 114 -20.58 5.36 5.37
N ASP A 115 -20.86 5.30 4.08
CA ASP A 115 -20.63 4.10 3.28
C ASP A 115 -19.14 3.71 3.22
N THR A 116 -18.23 4.69 3.15
CA THR A 116 -16.78 4.41 3.17
C THR A 116 -16.37 3.80 4.50
N ARG A 117 -16.87 4.36 5.61
CA ARG A 117 -16.62 3.87 6.96
C ARG A 117 -17.19 2.47 7.16
N ASP A 118 -18.45 2.27 6.83
CA ASP A 118 -19.16 1.00 7.02
C ASP A 118 -18.48 -0.11 6.20
N ASN A 119 -18.07 0.18 4.95
CA ASN A 119 -17.27 -0.75 4.14
C ASN A 119 -15.89 -1.06 4.74
N ALA A 120 -15.24 -0.09 5.41
CA ALA A 120 -13.98 -0.32 6.09
C ALA A 120 -14.12 -1.30 7.25
N TYR A 121 -15.16 -1.18 8.06
CA TYR A 121 -15.45 -2.14 9.13
C TYR A 121 -15.78 -3.54 8.59
N VAL A 122 -16.55 -3.65 7.51
CA VAL A 122 -16.83 -4.95 6.87
C VAL A 122 -15.53 -5.59 6.39
N ARG A 123 -14.65 -4.81 5.74
CA ARG A 123 -13.36 -5.31 5.25
C ARG A 123 -12.39 -5.65 6.37
N ALA A 124 -12.34 -4.85 7.44
CA ALA A 124 -11.58 -5.14 8.64
C ALA A 124 -12.06 -6.43 9.31
N GLN A 125 -13.38 -6.62 9.43
CA GLN A 125 -13.98 -7.85 9.94
C GLN A 125 -13.53 -9.06 9.13
N LYS A 126 -13.57 -8.95 7.80
CA LYS A 126 -13.13 -10.01 6.89
C LYS A 126 -11.63 -10.26 7.02
N ALA A 127 -10.81 -9.22 7.07
CA ALA A 127 -9.36 -9.36 7.22
C ALA A 127 -8.99 -10.06 8.53
N VAL A 128 -9.51 -9.61 9.67
CA VAL A 128 -9.23 -10.22 10.97
C VAL A 128 -9.72 -11.67 11.03
N ASN A 129 -10.94 -11.96 10.59
CA ASN A 129 -11.52 -13.29 10.75
C ASN A 129 -11.12 -14.30 9.66
N GLU A 130 -10.76 -13.85 8.46
CA GLU A 130 -10.43 -14.74 7.34
C GLU A 130 -8.92 -14.78 7.03
N LEU A 131 -8.16 -13.70 7.27
CA LEU A 131 -6.69 -13.70 7.16
C LEU A 131 -6.02 -13.92 8.50
N GLY A 132 -6.53 -13.36 9.60
CA GLY A 132 -5.93 -13.46 10.93
C GLY A 132 -5.58 -14.88 11.38
N PRO A 133 -6.47 -15.90 11.24
CA PRO A 133 -6.14 -17.29 11.58
C PRO A 133 -4.94 -17.88 10.83
N HIS A 134 -4.61 -17.32 9.66
CA HIS A 134 -3.51 -17.76 8.81
C HIS A 134 -2.29 -16.86 8.96
N LEU A 135 -2.47 -15.56 9.18
CA LEU A 135 -1.38 -14.60 9.25
C LEU A 135 -0.81 -14.48 10.66
N PHE A 136 -1.65 -14.30 11.68
CA PHE A 136 -1.18 -13.99 13.04
C PHE A 136 -0.24 -15.04 13.62
N PRO A 137 -0.45 -16.36 13.41
CA PRO A 137 0.51 -17.38 13.88
C PRO A 137 1.87 -17.36 13.18
N LEU A 138 2.01 -16.64 12.06
CA LEU A 138 3.26 -16.53 11.31
C LEU A 138 4.04 -15.26 11.66
N ILE A 139 3.43 -14.29 12.34
CA ILE A 139 4.07 -12.99 12.61
C ILE A 139 5.21 -13.16 13.62
N ALA A 140 6.40 -12.70 13.24
CA ALA A 140 7.56 -12.59 14.13
C ALA A 140 7.74 -11.15 14.64
N SER A 141 7.59 -10.17 13.74
CA SER A 141 7.60 -8.74 14.06
C SER A 141 6.52 -8.02 13.26
N ALA A 142 6.02 -6.90 13.77
CA ALA A 142 5.07 -6.01 13.09
C ALA A 142 5.56 -4.56 13.21
N GLU A 143 5.26 -3.73 12.20
CA GLU A 143 5.68 -2.33 12.11
C GLU A 143 7.22 -2.14 12.16
N GLU A 144 7.94 -2.96 11.40
CA GLU A 144 9.41 -2.96 11.37
C GLU A 144 9.93 -1.80 10.52
N ARG A 145 10.64 -0.85 11.16
CA ARG A 145 11.25 0.29 10.46
C ARG A 145 12.53 -0.15 9.77
N VAL A 146 12.65 0.09 8.48
CA VAL A 146 13.81 -0.27 7.67
C VAL A 146 14.45 0.95 7.03
N ILE A 147 15.78 0.98 6.97
CA ILE A 147 16.57 2.12 6.47
C ILE A 147 17.80 1.64 5.72
N GLY A 148 18.21 2.38 4.69
CA GLY A 148 19.43 2.13 3.94
C GLY A 148 19.83 3.33 3.10
N THR A 149 21.09 3.38 2.68
CA THR A 149 21.63 4.47 1.86
C THR A 149 22.00 3.95 0.47
N ARG A 150 21.77 4.75 -0.56
CA ARG A 150 22.10 4.44 -1.96
C ARG A 150 22.69 5.66 -2.67
N THR A 151 23.34 5.42 -3.81
CA THR A 151 23.90 6.49 -4.66
C THR A 151 22.84 7.05 -5.60
N ILE A 152 22.80 8.38 -5.75
CA ILE A 152 21.95 9.03 -6.74
C ILE A 152 22.61 8.87 -8.12
N PRO A 153 21.95 8.24 -9.11
CA PRO A 153 22.49 8.09 -10.45
C PRO A 153 22.84 9.43 -11.10
N ASN A 154 23.98 9.50 -11.78
CA ASN A 154 24.46 10.69 -12.50
C ASN A 154 24.62 11.95 -11.62
N SER A 155 24.73 11.81 -10.29
CA SER A 155 25.04 12.93 -9.41
C SER A 155 26.47 13.43 -9.66
N SER A 156 26.60 14.68 -10.10
CA SER A 156 27.88 15.38 -10.16
C SER A 156 27.96 16.41 -9.05
N ALA A 157 29.15 16.62 -8.50
CA ALA A 157 29.39 17.51 -7.35
C ALA A 157 28.96 18.97 -7.57
N ASN A 158 28.72 19.37 -8.83
CA ASN A 158 28.32 20.72 -9.22
C ASN A 158 26.84 20.84 -9.61
N ALA A 159 26.10 19.74 -9.73
CA ALA A 159 24.71 19.73 -10.21
C ALA A 159 23.71 19.10 -9.23
N SER A 160 24.16 18.27 -8.28
CA SER A 160 23.30 17.63 -7.29
C SER A 160 23.66 18.07 -5.87
N ARG A 161 22.64 18.19 -5.01
CA ARG A 161 22.80 18.55 -3.60
C ARG A 161 23.50 17.46 -2.76
N SER A 162 23.54 16.21 -3.25
CA SER A 162 24.18 15.07 -2.59
C SER A 162 24.56 14.00 -3.61
N GLN A 163 25.55 13.16 -3.28
CA GLN A 163 25.86 11.94 -4.07
C GLN A 163 25.06 10.72 -3.59
N LEU A 164 24.57 10.77 -2.36
CA LEU A 164 23.84 9.70 -1.70
C LEU A 164 22.42 10.16 -1.37
N TYR A 165 21.52 9.20 -1.20
CA TYR A 165 20.23 9.41 -0.57
C TYR A 165 19.94 8.31 0.43
N GLU A 166 19.18 8.64 1.45
CA GLU A 166 18.64 7.69 2.42
C GLU A 166 17.24 7.25 1.96
N LEU A 167 17.00 5.95 2.01
CA LEU A 167 15.71 5.33 1.74
C LEU A 167 15.23 4.67 3.03
N HIS A 168 14.01 4.97 3.43
CA HIS A 168 13.38 4.35 4.58
C HIS A 168 11.94 3.91 4.30
N GLY A 169 11.44 3.02 5.14
CA GLY A 169 10.06 2.55 5.09
C GLY A 169 9.67 1.77 6.33
N ILE A 170 8.42 1.32 6.36
CA ILE A 170 7.86 0.50 7.42
C ILE A 170 7.31 -0.76 6.77
N ILE A 171 7.75 -1.92 7.26
CA ILE A 171 7.21 -3.22 6.90
C ILE A 171 6.09 -3.54 7.90
N ASP A 172 4.87 -3.71 7.41
CA ASP A 172 3.71 -3.97 8.27
C ASP A 172 3.90 -5.26 9.09
N VAL A 173 4.37 -6.32 8.44
CA VAL A 173 4.59 -7.63 9.07
C VAL A 173 5.84 -8.30 8.50
N VAL A 174 6.70 -8.80 9.40
CA VAL A 174 7.77 -9.75 9.11
C VAL A 174 7.39 -11.09 9.74
N THR A 175 7.38 -12.15 8.94
CA THR A 175 7.17 -13.51 9.42
C THR A 175 8.48 -14.28 9.45
N ASP A 176 8.64 -15.14 10.46
CA ASP A 176 9.70 -16.15 10.47
C ASP A 176 9.06 -17.49 10.09
N VAL A 177 9.35 -17.96 8.88
CA VAL A 177 8.77 -19.18 8.36
C VAL A 177 9.81 -20.28 8.38
N GLN A 178 9.76 -21.10 9.43
CA GLN A 178 10.35 -22.43 9.37
C GLN A 178 9.40 -23.36 8.62
N LEU A 179 9.85 -23.89 7.48
CA LEU A 179 9.05 -24.81 6.65
C LEU A 179 8.53 -26.02 7.42
N SER A 180 9.20 -26.43 8.50
CA SER A 180 8.83 -27.54 9.38
C SER A 180 7.80 -27.20 10.47
N GLY A 181 7.62 -25.93 10.85
CA GLY A 181 6.87 -25.55 12.07
C GLY A 181 5.37 -25.27 11.89
N ALA A 182 4.96 -24.75 10.74
CA ALA A 182 3.57 -24.35 10.50
C ALA A 182 2.72 -25.46 9.83
N THR A 183 1.45 -25.57 10.21
CA THR A 183 0.53 -26.58 9.68
C THR A 183 0.35 -26.44 8.15
N THR A 184 0.26 -27.56 7.44
CA THR A 184 0.05 -27.60 5.97
C THR A 184 -1.29 -27.05 5.51
N LYS A 185 -2.18 -26.65 6.43
CA LYS A 185 -3.49 -26.06 6.14
C LYS A 185 -3.48 -24.53 6.10
N ASN A 186 -2.33 -23.89 6.34
CA ASN A 186 -2.23 -22.43 6.29
C ASN A 186 -2.16 -21.93 4.84
N VAL A 187 -3.19 -21.20 4.40
CA VAL A 187 -3.32 -20.74 2.99
C VAL A 187 -2.20 -19.78 2.56
N ILE A 188 -1.67 -18.96 3.46
CA ILE A 188 -0.57 -18.03 3.15
C ILE A 188 0.71 -18.84 2.95
N LYS A 189 0.97 -19.81 3.84
CA LYS A 189 2.11 -20.72 3.69
C LYS A 189 2.02 -21.51 2.38
N GLN A 190 0.85 -22.06 2.06
CA GLN A 190 0.65 -22.81 0.81
C GLN A 190 0.92 -21.92 -0.41
N ALA A 191 0.39 -20.69 -0.43
CA ALA A 191 0.64 -19.75 -1.53
C ALA A 191 2.14 -19.42 -1.68
N ILE A 192 2.87 -19.31 -0.57
CA ILE A 192 4.33 -19.09 -0.59
C ILE A 192 5.04 -20.30 -1.17
N GLN A 193 4.69 -21.51 -0.74
CA GLN A 193 5.29 -22.75 -1.24
C GLN A 193 5.01 -22.97 -2.73
N ASP A 194 3.80 -22.67 -3.20
CA ASP A 194 3.41 -22.79 -4.61
C ASP A 194 4.19 -21.80 -5.49
N SER A 195 4.44 -20.60 -4.98
CA SER A 195 5.16 -19.55 -5.72
C SER A 195 6.67 -19.70 -5.64
N CYS A 196 7.17 -20.36 -4.60
CA CYS A 196 8.59 -20.51 -4.30
C CYS A 196 8.91 -21.99 -3.95
N PRO A 197 8.79 -22.94 -4.91
CA PRO A 197 8.86 -24.38 -4.63
C PRO A 197 10.23 -24.89 -4.18
N GLY A 198 11.29 -24.09 -4.37
CA GLY A 198 12.67 -24.42 -3.97
C GLY A 198 13.10 -23.88 -2.61
N LEU A 199 12.19 -23.23 -1.85
CA LEU A 199 12.55 -22.70 -0.55
C LEU A 199 12.87 -23.83 0.43
N SER A 200 13.98 -23.66 1.15
CA SER A 200 14.45 -24.57 2.19
C SER A 200 15.12 -23.78 3.32
N GLY A 201 15.17 -24.35 4.53
CA GLY A 201 15.74 -23.68 5.70
C GLY A 201 14.82 -22.65 6.36
N SER A 202 15.42 -21.75 7.14
CA SER A 202 14.75 -20.63 7.80
C SER A 202 14.89 -19.37 6.95
N TYR A 203 13.79 -18.67 6.75
CA TYR A 203 13.74 -17.44 5.96
C TYR A 203 12.63 -16.52 6.47
N GLU A 204 12.77 -15.26 6.13
CA GLU A 204 11.74 -14.24 6.38
C GLU A 204 10.81 -14.09 5.19
N VAL A 205 9.55 -13.76 5.48
CA VAL A 205 8.60 -13.27 4.48
C VAL A 205 8.07 -11.92 4.93
N ILE A 206 8.09 -10.96 4.00
CA ILE A 206 7.58 -9.61 4.22
C ILE A 206 6.11 -9.61 3.80
N VAL A 207 5.22 -9.11 4.65
CA VAL A 207 3.78 -9.00 4.35
C VAL A 207 3.36 -7.54 4.47
N ASP A 208 2.67 -7.03 3.45
CA ASP A 208 2.16 -5.65 3.38
C ASP A 208 0.65 -5.65 3.04
N TYR A 209 -0.12 -4.86 3.77
CA TYR A 209 -1.56 -4.73 3.60
C TYR A 209 -1.90 -3.62 2.59
N LYS A 210 -2.65 -3.97 1.55
CA LYS A 210 -3.18 -3.05 0.56
C LYS A 210 -4.67 -2.82 0.75
N GLY A 211 -5.03 -1.57 1.04
CA GLY A 211 -6.42 -1.10 1.06
C GLY A 211 -7.03 -0.80 -0.31
N SER A 212 -6.35 -1.18 -1.39
CA SER A 212 -6.81 -1.09 -2.77
C SER A 212 -7.21 -2.47 -3.31
N ARG A 213 -7.88 -2.48 -4.47
CA ARG A 213 -8.08 -3.72 -5.23
C ARG A 213 -6.74 -4.28 -5.74
N ARG A 214 -6.70 -5.58 -6.04
CA ARG A 214 -5.59 -6.18 -6.79
C ARG A 214 -5.55 -5.53 -8.18
N PRO A 215 -4.46 -4.84 -8.54
CA PRO A 215 -4.36 -4.17 -9.84
C PRO A 215 -4.42 -5.16 -10.99
N ALA A 216 -4.78 -4.67 -12.17
CA ALA A 216 -4.59 -5.45 -13.39
C ALA A 216 -3.09 -5.66 -13.64
N THR A 217 -2.69 -6.81 -14.20
CA THR A 217 -1.28 -7.15 -14.44
C THR A 217 -0.56 -6.18 -15.39
N SER A 218 -1.32 -5.45 -16.20
CA SER A 218 -0.79 -4.42 -17.12
C SER A 218 -0.67 -3.03 -16.49
N GLU A 219 -1.20 -2.80 -15.28
CA GLU A 219 -1.17 -1.48 -14.65
C GLU A 219 0.17 -1.23 -13.95
N PRO A 220 0.68 0.02 -13.95
CA PRO A 220 1.92 0.35 -13.24
C PRO A 220 1.90 -0.06 -11.75
N TYR A 221 0.72 -0.01 -11.13
CA TYR A 221 0.53 -0.39 -9.72
C TYR A 221 0.81 -1.86 -9.43
N TRP A 222 0.65 -2.73 -10.42
CA TRP A 222 1.05 -4.13 -10.33
C TRP A 222 2.54 -4.25 -10.06
N GLN A 223 3.35 -3.58 -10.88
CA GLN A 223 4.82 -3.61 -10.82
C GLN A 223 5.36 -2.79 -9.65
N GLN A 224 4.76 -1.64 -9.34
CA GLN A 224 5.17 -0.82 -8.20
C GLN A 224 5.02 -1.56 -6.86
N GLY A 225 3.99 -2.40 -6.71
CA GLY A 225 3.84 -3.28 -5.56
C GLY A 225 4.99 -4.30 -5.44
N GLU A 226 5.47 -4.84 -6.58
CA GLU A 226 6.66 -5.70 -6.59
C GLU A 226 7.89 -4.94 -6.17
N TRP A 227 8.13 -3.76 -6.77
CA TRP A 227 9.29 -2.96 -6.41
C TRP A 227 9.31 -2.62 -4.91
N GLN A 228 8.15 -2.33 -4.33
CA GLN A 228 8.04 -2.02 -2.91
C GLN A 228 8.53 -3.18 -2.03
N VAL A 229 7.97 -4.39 -2.17
CA VAL A 229 8.34 -5.53 -1.31
C VAL A 229 9.77 -6.01 -1.57
N GLN A 230 10.25 -5.92 -2.81
CA GLN A 230 11.65 -6.21 -3.16
C GLN A 230 12.62 -5.23 -2.47
N THR A 231 12.25 -3.95 -2.44
CA THR A 231 13.05 -2.91 -1.78
C THR A 231 13.02 -3.08 -0.27
N TYR A 232 11.88 -3.44 0.32
CA TYR A 232 11.82 -3.83 1.72
C TYR A 232 12.72 -5.03 2.02
N GLY A 233 12.72 -6.07 1.17
CA GLY A 233 13.64 -7.20 1.29
C GLY A 233 15.11 -6.74 1.28
N TRP A 234 15.47 -5.86 0.35
CA TRP A 234 16.82 -5.28 0.26
C TRP A 234 17.19 -4.45 1.50
N LEU A 235 16.27 -3.64 2.04
CA LEU A 235 16.50 -2.86 3.26
C LEU A 235 16.63 -3.78 4.48
N ARG A 236 15.80 -4.82 4.57
CA ARG A 236 15.82 -5.80 5.67
C ARG A 236 17.17 -6.51 5.77
N THR A 237 17.80 -6.87 4.64
CA THR A 237 19.15 -7.47 4.63
C THR A 237 20.27 -6.59 5.20
N ARG A 238 20.01 -5.30 5.47
CA ARG A 238 20.99 -4.36 6.05
C ARG A 238 20.83 -4.19 7.56
N GLN A 239 19.81 -4.80 8.14
CA GLN A 239 19.57 -4.75 9.56
C GLN A 239 20.27 -5.92 10.26
N ALA A 240 20.64 -5.69 11.52
CA ALA A 240 21.05 -6.77 12.40
C ALA A 240 19.94 -7.82 12.51
N ASP A 241 20.34 -9.07 12.73
CA ASP A 241 19.44 -10.19 12.98
C ASP A 241 18.43 -10.46 11.84
N SER A 242 18.78 -10.13 10.60
CA SER A 242 17.96 -10.47 9.42
C SER A 242 18.25 -11.87 8.92
N LEU A 243 17.19 -12.65 8.69
CA LEU A 243 17.26 -13.85 7.87
C LEU A 243 17.18 -13.48 6.38
N PRO A 244 17.58 -14.38 5.47
CA PRO A 244 17.29 -14.20 4.05
C PRO A 244 15.79 -14.01 3.83
N VAL A 245 15.43 -12.92 3.15
CA VAL A 245 14.03 -12.67 2.77
C VAL A 245 13.74 -13.44 1.49
N ALA A 246 12.84 -14.41 1.59
CA ALA A 246 12.53 -15.34 0.49
C ALA A 246 11.35 -14.90 -0.38
N ALA A 247 10.40 -14.17 0.20
CA ALA A 247 9.21 -13.72 -0.50
C ALA A 247 8.64 -12.43 0.11
N GLY A 248 7.91 -11.70 -0.71
CA GLY A 248 6.98 -10.67 -0.30
C GLY A 248 5.54 -11.14 -0.52
N VAL A 249 4.62 -10.76 0.35
CA VAL A 249 3.19 -11.04 0.24
C VAL A 249 2.43 -9.73 0.32
N LEU A 250 1.69 -9.41 -0.74
CA LEU A 250 0.74 -8.30 -0.75
C LEU A 250 -0.65 -8.84 -0.42
N LEU A 251 -1.27 -8.29 0.61
CA LEU A 251 -2.63 -8.64 1.05
C LEU A 251 -3.62 -7.56 0.62
N TYR A 252 -4.33 -7.79 -0.48
CA TYR A 252 -5.36 -6.90 -1.02
C TYR A 252 -6.69 -7.08 -0.26
N VAL A 253 -6.87 -6.32 0.81
CA VAL A 253 -8.00 -6.47 1.73
C VAL A 253 -9.36 -6.21 1.05
N ASN A 254 -9.39 -5.38 0.00
CA ASN A 254 -10.63 -5.12 -0.75
C ASN A 254 -11.14 -6.35 -1.50
N GLU A 255 -10.27 -7.32 -1.83
CA GLU A 255 -10.68 -8.56 -2.51
C GLU A 255 -11.47 -9.50 -1.59
N LEU A 256 -11.38 -9.33 -0.27
CA LEU A 256 -12.19 -10.09 0.69
C LEU A 256 -13.65 -9.65 0.72
N SER A 257 -13.95 -8.41 0.34
CA SER A 257 -15.30 -7.86 0.27
C SER A 257 -15.37 -6.80 -0.83
N PRO A 258 -15.48 -7.23 -2.11
CA PRO A 258 -15.51 -6.33 -3.25
C PRO A 258 -16.82 -5.53 -3.32
N VAL A 259 -16.76 -4.31 -3.83
CA VAL A 259 -17.93 -3.49 -4.16
C VAL A 259 -18.24 -3.55 -5.66
N SER A 260 -19.35 -2.93 -6.09
CA SER A 260 -19.80 -2.98 -7.49
C SER A 260 -18.74 -2.51 -8.50
N SER A 261 -17.98 -1.46 -8.18
CA SER A 261 -16.90 -0.96 -9.04
C SER A 261 -15.74 -1.96 -9.16
N ASP A 262 -15.46 -2.73 -8.12
CA ASP A 262 -14.43 -3.76 -8.11
C ASP A 262 -14.82 -4.90 -9.07
N LEU A 263 -16.10 -5.31 -9.06
CA LEU A 263 -16.60 -6.35 -9.96
C LEU A 263 -16.64 -5.92 -11.43
N VAL A 264 -16.99 -4.66 -11.70
CA VAL A 264 -16.92 -4.11 -13.07
C VAL A 264 -15.50 -4.21 -13.61
N SER A 265 -14.51 -3.82 -12.79
CA SER A 265 -13.10 -3.88 -13.18
C SER A 265 -12.61 -5.32 -13.31
N LEU A 266 -12.94 -6.19 -12.35
CA LEU A 266 -12.58 -7.61 -12.38
C LEU A 266 -13.12 -8.32 -13.63
N ARG A 267 -14.40 -8.11 -13.99
CA ARG A 267 -14.98 -8.71 -15.21
C ARG A 267 -14.23 -8.31 -16.46
N ARG A 268 -13.91 -7.01 -16.58
CA ARG A 268 -13.14 -6.47 -17.70
C ARG A 268 -11.71 -7.01 -17.73
N GLU A 269 -11.09 -7.24 -16.59
CA GLU A 269 -9.75 -7.83 -16.52
C GLU A 269 -9.75 -9.31 -16.87
N VAL A 270 -10.73 -10.07 -16.40
CA VAL A 270 -10.91 -11.47 -16.79
C VAL A 270 -11.13 -11.58 -18.29
N SER A 271 -12.02 -10.75 -18.87
CA SER A 271 -12.29 -10.81 -20.32
C SER A 271 -11.09 -10.42 -21.18
N ASN A 272 -10.20 -9.58 -20.66
CA ASN A 272 -9.02 -9.09 -21.39
C ASN A 272 -7.73 -9.83 -21.01
N ASN A 273 -7.80 -10.89 -20.19
CA ASN A 273 -6.66 -11.63 -19.67
C ASN A 273 -5.62 -10.72 -18.95
N LYS A 274 -6.10 -9.78 -18.15
CA LYS A 274 -5.31 -8.80 -17.39
C LYS A 274 -5.34 -9.02 -15.88
N THR A 275 -5.71 -10.22 -15.44
CA THR A 275 -5.63 -10.62 -14.03
C THR A 275 -5.00 -12.01 -13.96
N ASP A 276 -4.23 -12.23 -12.92
CA ASP A 276 -3.53 -13.48 -12.65
C ASP A 276 -4.39 -14.50 -11.88
N VAL A 277 -5.53 -14.07 -11.34
CA VAL A 277 -6.47 -14.94 -10.61
C VAL A 277 -7.86 -14.86 -11.23
N ILE A 278 -8.24 -15.93 -11.92
CA ILE A 278 -9.52 -16.10 -12.62
C ILE A 278 -10.29 -17.25 -11.95
N PRO A 279 -11.60 -17.14 -11.72
CA PRO A 279 -12.37 -18.26 -11.18
C PRO A 279 -12.38 -19.40 -12.21
N ALA A 280 -12.10 -20.63 -11.77
CA ALA A 280 -12.02 -21.78 -12.67
C ALA A 280 -13.35 -21.99 -13.44
N ASN A 281 -13.26 -22.30 -14.73
CA ASN A 281 -14.43 -22.50 -15.58
C ASN A 281 -15.35 -23.60 -15.02
N GLY A 282 -16.66 -23.34 -15.00
CA GLY A 282 -17.66 -24.28 -14.46
C GLY A 282 -17.82 -24.24 -12.95
N THR A 283 -17.09 -23.39 -12.22
CA THR A 283 -17.30 -23.20 -10.78
C THR A 283 -18.45 -22.23 -10.48
N PRO A 284 -19.08 -22.31 -9.28
CA PRO A 284 -20.07 -21.32 -8.85
C PRO A 284 -19.57 -19.88 -8.93
N ASP A 285 -18.29 -19.63 -8.61
CA ASP A 285 -17.68 -18.30 -8.70
C ASP A 285 -17.61 -17.79 -10.14
N SER A 286 -17.28 -18.68 -11.09
CA SER A 286 -17.25 -18.34 -12.52
C SER A 286 -18.64 -17.99 -13.04
N TYR A 287 -19.67 -18.78 -12.69
CA TYR A 287 -21.05 -18.47 -13.04
C TYR A 287 -21.54 -17.17 -12.39
N ALA A 288 -21.26 -16.97 -11.11
CA ALA A 288 -21.63 -15.77 -10.37
C ALA A 288 -21.03 -14.51 -11.00
N LEU A 289 -19.73 -14.52 -11.33
CA LEU A 289 -19.06 -13.38 -11.95
C LEU A 289 -19.61 -13.07 -13.35
N ASN A 290 -19.89 -14.11 -14.15
CA ASN A 290 -20.39 -13.96 -15.52
C ASN A 290 -21.86 -13.51 -15.58
N ALA A 291 -22.69 -14.01 -14.67
CA ALA A 291 -24.12 -13.70 -14.61
C ALA A 291 -24.41 -12.35 -13.94
N TRP A 292 -23.52 -11.87 -13.05
CA TRP A 292 -23.73 -10.61 -12.34
C TRP A 292 -23.93 -9.41 -13.30
N ARG A 293 -24.72 -8.43 -12.87
CA ARG A 293 -25.02 -7.18 -13.60
C ARG A 293 -24.97 -6.01 -12.63
N THR A 294 -24.52 -4.86 -13.10
CA THR A 294 -24.48 -3.63 -12.30
C THR A 294 -25.87 -3.30 -11.75
N GLY A 295 -25.94 -2.98 -10.45
CA GLY A 295 -27.20 -2.73 -9.74
C GLY A 295 -27.74 -3.95 -8.98
N ASN A 296 -27.31 -5.16 -9.33
CA ASN A 296 -27.65 -6.36 -8.56
C ASN A 296 -26.75 -6.48 -7.32
N ALA A 297 -27.25 -7.21 -6.31
CA ALA A 297 -26.46 -7.58 -5.14
C ALA A 297 -25.13 -8.25 -5.54
N ILE A 298 -24.07 -7.92 -4.80
CA ILE A 298 -22.75 -8.52 -4.98
C ILE A 298 -22.84 -10.04 -4.69
N PRO A 299 -22.39 -10.92 -5.59
CA PRO A 299 -22.44 -12.35 -5.35
C PRO A 299 -21.56 -12.74 -4.17
N ASN A 300 -21.99 -13.74 -3.39
CA ASN A 300 -21.19 -14.29 -2.32
C ASN A 300 -20.16 -15.29 -2.89
N PHE A 301 -18.99 -14.78 -3.25
CA PHE A 301 -17.89 -15.60 -3.75
C PHE A 301 -17.32 -16.53 -2.67
N SER A 302 -16.86 -17.71 -3.11
CA SER A 302 -16.21 -18.67 -2.22
C SER A 302 -15.02 -18.06 -1.50
N LEU A 303 -14.78 -18.51 -0.25
CA LEU A 303 -13.62 -18.07 0.51
C LEU A 303 -12.30 -18.37 -0.23
N ALA A 304 -12.23 -19.53 -0.89
CA ALA A 304 -11.06 -19.92 -1.68
C ALA A 304 -10.75 -18.92 -2.80
N PHE A 305 -11.75 -18.50 -3.56
CA PHE A 305 -11.56 -17.51 -4.62
C PHE A 305 -11.20 -16.13 -4.07
N ARG A 306 -11.87 -15.68 -2.99
CA ARG A 306 -11.56 -14.39 -2.34
C ARG A 306 -10.14 -14.36 -1.76
N LEU A 307 -9.70 -15.43 -1.10
CA LEU A 307 -8.33 -15.55 -0.58
C LEU A 307 -7.28 -15.60 -1.69
N ALA A 308 -7.53 -16.35 -2.77
CA ALA A 308 -6.63 -16.39 -3.92
C ALA A 308 -6.45 -15.00 -4.55
N ARG A 309 -7.51 -14.20 -4.61
CA ARG A 309 -7.43 -12.82 -5.07
C ARG A 309 -6.79 -11.87 -4.05
N ALA A 310 -7.03 -12.06 -2.76
CA ALA A 310 -6.46 -11.23 -1.71
C ALA A 310 -4.95 -11.44 -1.53
N ILE A 311 -4.44 -12.66 -1.73
CA ILE A 311 -3.04 -13.01 -1.48
C ILE A 311 -2.25 -12.96 -2.80
N ARG A 312 -1.21 -12.14 -2.85
CA ARG A 312 -0.24 -12.13 -3.95
C ARG A 312 1.16 -12.36 -3.40
N VAL A 313 1.77 -13.46 -3.78
CA VAL A 313 3.15 -13.78 -3.41
C VAL A 313 4.09 -13.32 -4.52
N ILE A 314 5.21 -12.72 -4.13
CA ILE A 314 6.26 -12.20 -4.99
C ILE A 314 7.57 -12.84 -4.51
N PRO A 315 8.17 -13.77 -5.27
CA PRO A 315 9.48 -14.32 -4.93
C PRO A 315 10.52 -13.21 -4.83
N ILE A 316 11.40 -13.29 -3.82
CA ILE A 316 12.46 -12.31 -3.59
C ILE A 316 13.81 -13.00 -3.76
N ASP A 317 14.63 -12.46 -4.64
CA ASP A 317 16.01 -12.88 -4.87
C ASP A 317 16.93 -11.65 -5.09
N PRO A 318 18.26 -11.81 -5.01
CA PRO A 318 19.17 -10.68 -5.16
C PRO A 318 19.04 -9.91 -6.49
N THR A 319 18.64 -10.58 -7.58
CA THR A 319 18.46 -9.98 -8.91
C THR A 319 17.18 -9.14 -8.95
N SER A 320 16.09 -9.65 -8.40
CA SER A 320 14.82 -8.92 -8.31
C SER A 320 14.94 -7.70 -7.39
N GLN A 321 15.67 -7.82 -6.28
CA GLN A 321 16.00 -6.71 -5.39
C GLN A 321 16.85 -5.64 -6.08
N ALA A 322 17.90 -6.04 -6.79
CA ALA A 322 18.74 -5.11 -7.55
C ALA A 322 17.92 -4.36 -8.62
N THR A 323 17.03 -5.08 -9.32
CA THR A 323 16.16 -4.47 -10.34
C THR A 323 15.21 -3.44 -9.73
N ALA A 324 14.52 -3.77 -8.64
CA ALA A 324 13.60 -2.87 -7.95
C ALA A 324 14.30 -1.62 -7.42
N THR A 325 15.43 -1.81 -6.71
CA THR A 325 16.20 -0.69 -6.14
C THR A 325 16.78 0.21 -7.22
N ASN A 326 17.29 -0.34 -8.33
CA ASN A 326 17.75 0.46 -9.47
C ASN A 326 16.63 1.27 -10.14
N ASN A 327 15.39 0.78 -10.12
CA ASN A 327 14.25 1.56 -10.61
C ASN A 327 13.91 2.72 -9.66
N PHE A 328 13.95 2.50 -8.34
CA PHE A 328 13.79 3.59 -7.38
C PHE A 328 14.95 4.60 -7.41
N ASP A 329 16.18 4.18 -7.69
CA ASP A 329 17.31 5.10 -7.91
C ASP A 329 16.99 6.09 -9.05
N LYS A 330 16.34 5.63 -10.14
CA LYS A 330 15.91 6.48 -11.25
C LYS A 330 14.77 7.44 -10.84
N VAL A 331 13.86 6.98 -9.99
CA VAL A 331 12.81 7.84 -9.43
C VAL A 331 13.42 8.98 -8.61
N VAL A 332 14.37 8.66 -7.72
CA VAL A 332 15.10 9.68 -6.93
C VAL A 332 15.85 10.63 -7.85
N ALA A 333 16.57 10.13 -8.86
CA ALA A 333 17.24 10.99 -9.84
C ALA A 333 16.27 11.96 -10.54
N SER A 334 15.05 11.51 -10.83
CA SER A 334 14.00 12.32 -11.47
C SER A 334 13.47 13.40 -10.52
N ILE A 335 13.25 13.05 -9.25
CA ILE A 335 12.86 14.01 -8.20
C ILE A 335 13.95 15.08 -8.03
N GLU A 336 15.22 14.68 -7.92
CA GLU A 336 16.35 15.59 -7.76
C GLU A 336 16.53 16.52 -8.96
N GLN A 337 16.29 16.01 -10.18
CA GLN A 337 16.26 16.84 -11.38
C GLN A 337 15.14 17.89 -11.32
N CYS A 338 13.92 17.50 -10.93
CA CYS A 338 12.80 18.45 -10.75
C CYS A 338 13.13 19.53 -9.71
N VAL A 339 13.74 19.15 -8.58
CA VAL A 339 14.20 20.09 -7.54
C VAL A 339 15.23 21.08 -8.09
N ALA A 340 16.23 20.60 -8.82
CA ALA A 340 17.26 21.46 -9.41
C ALA A 340 16.67 22.44 -10.44
N GLN A 341 15.77 21.97 -11.30
CA GLN A 341 15.10 22.82 -12.30
C GLN A 341 14.18 23.86 -11.65
N GLU A 342 13.43 23.47 -10.61
CA GLU A 342 12.60 24.40 -9.83
C GLU A 342 13.46 25.50 -9.19
N ALA A 343 14.60 25.15 -8.60
CA ALA A 343 15.50 26.11 -7.96
C ALA A 343 16.04 27.17 -8.95
N VAL A 344 16.27 26.78 -10.21
CA VAL A 344 16.72 27.70 -11.27
C VAL A 344 15.56 28.55 -11.83
N ALA A 345 14.41 27.92 -12.07
CA ALA A 345 13.27 28.59 -12.73
C ALA A 345 12.40 29.41 -11.78
N GLY A 346 12.43 29.13 -10.47
CA GLY A 346 11.59 29.78 -9.46
C GLY A 346 10.10 29.43 -9.57
N ALA A 347 9.74 28.31 -10.21
CA ALA A 347 8.36 27.92 -10.46
C ALA A 347 8.14 26.39 -10.36
N ILE A 348 7.01 25.97 -9.79
CA ILE A 348 6.66 24.54 -9.63
C ILE A 348 6.10 23.94 -10.91
N ASN A 349 5.07 24.58 -11.48
CA ASN A 349 4.23 23.99 -12.53
C ASN A 349 4.95 23.56 -13.82
N PRO A 350 6.05 24.20 -14.30
CA PRO A 350 6.77 23.70 -15.47
C PRO A 350 7.77 22.56 -15.14
N ASN A 351 8.12 22.35 -13.87
CA ASN A 351 9.21 21.46 -13.47
C ASN A 351 8.73 20.14 -12.86
N TRP A 352 7.44 20.03 -12.55
CA TRP A 352 6.83 18.84 -11.95
C TRP A 352 5.64 18.38 -12.79
N ALA A 353 5.73 17.16 -13.34
CA ALA A 353 4.72 16.67 -14.27
C ALA A 353 3.41 16.24 -13.54
N PRO A 354 2.23 16.65 -14.04
CA PRO A 354 0.95 16.08 -13.64
C PRO A 354 0.71 14.75 -14.38
N CYS A 355 0.44 13.66 -13.65
CA CYS A 355 0.14 12.36 -14.25
C CYS A 355 -0.83 11.49 -13.43
N GLY A 356 -1.60 12.09 -12.53
CA GLY A 356 -2.54 11.38 -11.69
C GLY A 356 -3.70 10.76 -12.47
N ASP A 357 -4.08 9.53 -12.11
CA ASP A 357 -5.29 8.87 -12.60
C ASP A 357 -6.57 9.46 -11.97
N GLU A 358 -7.73 8.87 -12.28
CA GLU A 358 -9.03 9.31 -11.76
C GLU A 358 -9.06 9.37 -10.23
N GLU A 359 -8.58 8.32 -9.56
CA GLU A 359 -8.56 8.23 -8.10
C GLU A 359 -7.60 9.24 -7.48
N THR A 360 -6.40 9.34 -8.02
CA THR A 360 -5.34 10.27 -7.60
C THR A 360 -5.82 11.71 -7.76
N CYS A 361 -6.41 12.06 -8.91
CA CYS A 361 -6.97 13.39 -9.14
C CYS A 361 -8.24 13.66 -8.32
N ALA A 362 -9.06 12.65 -8.02
CA ALA A 362 -10.21 12.81 -7.14
C ALA A 362 -9.79 13.14 -5.70
N ALA A 363 -8.70 12.53 -5.23
CA ALA A 363 -8.11 12.79 -3.92
C ALA A 363 -7.23 14.07 -3.88
N CYS A 364 -6.76 14.57 -5.03
CA CYS A 364 -5.88 15.73 -5.09
C CYS A 364 -6.62 17.05 -4.81
N ASP A 365 -6.19 17.77 -3.78
CA ASP A 365 -6.71 19.10 -3.41
C ASP A 365 -6.40 20.16 -4.46
N PHE A 366 -5.29 19.96 -5.17
CA PHE A 366 -4.77 20.89 -6.17
C PHE A 366 -5.38 20.67 -7.56
N ARG A 367 -6.30 19.70 -7.71
CA ARG A 367 -6.90 19.33 -9.01
C ARG A 367 -7.58 20.49 -9.72
N HIS A 368 -8.09 21.48 -8.98
CA HIS A 368 -8.85 22.61 -9.53
C HIS A 368 -7.97 23.64 -10.24
N PHE A 369 -6.67 23.66 -9.95
CA PHE A 369 -5.69 24.51 -10.63
C PHE A 369 -4.53 23.72 -11.23
N CYS A 370 -4.65 22.40 -11.28
CA CYS A 370 -3.75 21.53 -12.02
C CYS A 370 -3.87 21.84 -13.51
N PRO A 371 -2.77 21.91 -14.28
CA PRO A 371 -2.84 22.12 -15.72
C PRO A 371 -3.31 20.86 -16.48
N SER A 372 -3.34 19.69 -15.85
CA SER A 372 -3.79 18.43 -16.47
C SER A 372 -4.47 17.48 -15.47
N PRO A 373 -5.61 17.86 -14.87
CA PRO A 373 -6.38 16.96 -14.02
C PRO A 373 -7.06 15.89 -14.87
N TYR A 374 -7.34 14.72 -14.27
CA TYR A 374 -8.15 13.71 -14.91
C TYR A 374 -9.60 14.22 -15.15
N PRO A 375 -10.22 13.94 -16.30
CA PRO A 375 -9.63 13.30 -17.47
C PRO A 375 -8.69 14.26 -18.21
N HIS A 376 -7.46 13.84 -18.53
CA HIS A 376 -6.43 14.69 -19.14
C HIS A 376 -6.90 15.25 -20.50
N LYS A 377 -7.35 16.51 -20.51
CA LYS A 377 -7.81 17.20 -21.72
C LYS A 377 -6.70 18.09 -22.28
N LYS A 378 -6.45 18.00 -23.59
CA LYS A 378 -5.57 18.95 -24.29
C LYS A 378 -6.17 20.36 -24.20
N GLY A 379 -5.34 21.34 -23.81
CA GLY A 379 -5.77 22.74 -23.69
C GLY A 379 -6.65 23.02 -22.47
N HIS A 380 -6.56 22.22 -21.40
CA HIS A 380 -7.22 22.56 -20.13
C HIS A 380 -6.72 23.92 -19.64
N VAL A 381 -7.63 24.90 -19.58
CA VAL A 381 -7.35 26.22 -19.00
C VAL A 381 -7.70 26.15 -17.53
N VAL A 382 -6.73 26.49 -16.68
CA VAL A 382 -6.95 26.66 -15.25
C VAL A 382 -7.87 27.86 -15.05
N GLY A 383 -9.13 27.60 -14.72
CA GLY A 383 -10.09 28.63 -14.37
C GLY A 383 -9.83 29.14 -12.95
N ALA A 384 -10.04 30.43 -12.70
CA ALA A 384 -10.11 30.93 -11.33
C ALA A 384 -11.24 30.18 -10.59
N PRO A 385 -11.02 29.70 -9.36
CA PRO A 385 -12.08 29.07 -8.60
C PRO A 385 -13.24 30.05 -8.47
N SER A 386 -14.45 29.61 -8.83
CA SER A 386 -15.66 30.37 -8.54
C SER A 386 -15.72 30.58 -7.03
N ALA A 387 -15.80 31.83 -6.60
CA ALA A 387 -16.05 32.14 -5.19
C ALA A 387 -17.38 31.47 -4.75
N PRO A 388 -17.46 30.98 -3.51
CA PRO A 388 -18.65 30.28 -3.01
C PRO A 388 -19.92 31.11 -3.04
#